data_AF-A0A519LI12-F1
#
_entry.id   AF-A0A519LI12-F1
#
_cell.length_a   1.000
_cell.length_b   1.000
_cell.length_c   1.000
_cell.angle_alpha   90.00
_cell.angle_beta   90.00
_cell.angle_gamma   90.00
#
_symmetry.space_group_name_H-M   'P 1'
#
loop_
_entity.id
_entity.type
_entity.pdbx_description
1 polymer ?
#
loop_
_entity_poly.entity_id
_entity_poly.type
_entity_poly.pdbx_seq_one_letter_code
_entity_poly.pdbx_strand_id
1 'polypeptide(L)'
;MKKTLIFSLSILSALAFGQKKFVYGDSFEYNSKYEKDIKLVLADDYNQYVFSDINEDGYSSYPHKKIIIRKLDQNGSMIDTFIKDYANKTNGVLHNYLGSIEISKDQFVIFTEEIETKVNRKEIFQHVFNKKDGNFTTTSVAKLFTEGGMKQGTTYVKFSENGKYAAIINDRSVSKKTANTIDNIVMDLSTMTKKWEKEITLDTDYMEAEVAVTNSGRILILRKSTGWKESSKLVYVSAQGEQDIPLKDKLILKTLTPVSINDQDYLTSFGYYTGVRINQSNFGDMAFINLQNGNITMSEVPAYRNNTTMSGVNIIRTETVNGKTFMYGFDVNKTMPQSTPSNRFPDPIITYGNGRWFVVGSDGTSSDSSAEIYGNAGYFTKGNTTYFFGDGYNLTPFKAGNIGKGSNINIHNNSEGNGSTRRANSILTAVRYIPESDRLIFLRKVDDNHFDTKSVYNWNQ
;
A
#
# COMPACT_ATOMS: atom_id res chain seq x y z
N MET A 1 59.82 10.50 18.95
CA MET A 1 58.91 10.66 17.78
C MET A 1 58.23 9.35 17.34
N LYS A 2 57.81 8.44 18.25
CA LYS A 2 57.08 7.19 17.89
C LYS A 2 55.63 7.14 18.37
N LYS A 3 55.19 8.04 19.26
CA LYS A 3 53.81 8.09 19.76
C LYS A 3 52.86 8.93 18.88
N THR A 4 53.39 9.88 18.12
CA THR A 4 52.60 10.76 17.24
C THR A 4 52.15 10.03 15.97
N LEU A 5 52.93 9.07 15.46
CA LEU A 5 52.63 8.34 14.22
C LEU A 5 51.47 7.33 14.38
N ILE A 6 51.33 6.73 15.56
CA ILE A 6 50.29 5.72 15.86
C ILE A 6 48.93 6.39 16.03
N PHE A 7 48.88 7.60 16.64
CA PHE A 7 47.64 8.36 16.81
C PHE A 7 47.08 8.88 15.47
N SER A 8 47.97 9.25 14.54
CA SER A 8 47.57 9.63 13.17
C SER A 8 47.07 8.42 12.35
N LEU A 9 47.63 7.22 12.54
CA LEU A 9 47.15 6.02 11.85
C LEU A 9 45.78 5.56 12.36
N SER A 10 45.50 5.67 13.67
CA SER A 10 44.20 5.32 14.25
C SER A 10 43.08 6.30 13.88
N ILE A 11 43.42 7.59 13.69
CA ILE A 11 42.48 8.61 13.19
C ILE A 11 42.22 8.41 11.68
N LEU A 12 43.23 8.05 10.89
CA LEU A 12 43.05 7.70 9.47
C LEU A 12 42.28 6.40 9.25
N SER A 13 42.43 5.39 10.12
CA SER A 13 41.60 4.19 10.05
C SER A 13 40.15 4.45 10.48
N ALA A 14 39.91 5.31 11.46
CA ALA A 14 38.56 5.69 11.87
C ALA A 14 37.82 6.50 10.78
N LEU A 15 38.54 7.30 9.99
CA LEU A 15 37.98 8.02 8.83
C LEU A 15 37.71 7.10 7.62
N ALA A 16 38.36 5.93 7.53
CA ALA A 16 38.13 4.95 6.47
C ALA A 16 36.88 4.06 6.70
N PHE A 17 36.38 3.96 7.94
CA PHE A 17 35.18 3.18 8.28
C PHE A 17 33.85 3.92 8.05
N GLY A 18 33.89 5.18 7.59
CA GLY A 18 32.70 6.00 7.31
C GLY A 18 32.17 5.93 5.87
N GLN A 19 32.76 5.10 5.00
CA GLN A 19 32.34 5.05 3.60
C GLN A 19 31.12 4.15 3.40
N LYS A 20 30.14 4.65 2.62
CA LYS A 20 28.97 3.87 2.19
C LYS A 20 29.44 2.62 1.46
N LYS A 21 29.01 1.46 1.94
CA LYS A 21 29.31 0.18 1.31
C LYS A 21 28.09 -0.29 0.53
N PHE A 22 28.28 -0.54 -0.76
CA PHE A 22 27.27 -1.10 -1.64
C PHE A 22 27.52 -2.60 -1.83
N VAL A 23 26.48 -3.41 -1.66
CA VAL A 23 26.49 -4.85 -1.94
C VAL A 23 25.38 -5.16 -2.93
N TYR A 24 25.70 -5.97 -3.93
CA TYR A 24 24.80 -6.32 -5.02
C TYR A 24 24.57 -7.82 -5.00
N GLY A 25 23.30 -8.21 -4.97
CA GLY A 25 22.88 -9.60 -5.05
C GLY A 25 23.04 -10.17 -6.44
N ASP A 26 22.99 -11.50 -6.49
CA ASP A 26 22.88 -12.21 -7.75
C ASP A 26 21.47 -12.00 -8.33
N SER A 27 21.39 -11.89 -9.66
CA SER A 27 20.09 -11.83 -10.32
C SER A 27 19.36 -13.15 -10.18
N PHE A 28 18.05 -13.07 -9.92
CA PHE A 28 17.16 -14.23 -9.84
C PHE A 28 15.97 -14.05 -10.77
N GLU A 29 15.48 -15.18 -11.27
CA GLU A 29 14.38 -15.22 -12.22
C GLU A 29 13.03 -14.89 -11.57
N TYR A 30 12.24 -14.12 -12.30
CA TYR A 30 10.83 -13.88 -12.03
C TYR A 30 10.05 -13.90 -13.35
N ASN A 31 8.79 -14.34 -13.29
CA ASN A 31 7.94 -14.32 -14.46
C ASN A 31 7.04 -13.08 -14.48
N SER A 32 7.41 -12.03 -15.20
CA SER A 32 6.62 -10.77 -15.26
C SER A 32 5.20 -10.93 -15.78
N LYS A 33 4.95 -11.97 -16.58
CA LYS A 33 3.62 -12.27 -17.08
C LYS A 33 2.70 -12.69 -15.94
N TYR A 34 3.18 -13.51 -15.01
CA TYR A 34 2.34 -14.22 -14.05
C TYR A 34 2.56 -13.81 -12.59
N GLU A 35 3.79 -13.53 -12.19
CA GLU A 35 4.11 -13.04 -10.85
C GLU A 35 3.75 -11.55 -10.73
N LYS A 36 2.87 -11.25 -9.78
CA LYS A 36 2.36 -9.91 -9.46
C LYS A 36 2.68 -9.57 -8.00
N ASP A 37 2.43 -8.31 -7.67
CA ASP A 37 2.58 -7.75 -6.31
C ASP A 37 3.96 -8.03 -5.66
N ILE A 38 5.01 -7.91 -6.46
CA ILE A 38 6.38 -8.18 -6.00
C ILE A 38 6.78 -7.18 -4.92
N LYS A 39 7.20 -7.68 -3.75
CA LYS A 39 7.52 -6.88 -2.56
C LYS A 39 8.77 -7.40 -1.86
N LEU A 40 9.57 -6.49 -1.33
CA LEU A 40 10.57 -6.82 -0.30
C LEU A 40 9.86 -6.82 1.06
N VAL A 41 9.73 -7.99 1.67
CA VAL A 41 8.90 -8.21 2.85
C VAL A 41 9.75 -8.30 4.12
N LEU A 42 10.11 -9.49 4.55
CA LEU A 42 10.86 -9.71 5.78
C LEU A 42 12.36 -9.51 5.55
N ALA A 43 13.06 -9.05 6.57
CA ALA A 43 14.52 -9.01 6.57
C ALA A 43 15.08 -9.12 8.00
N ASP A 44 16.34 -9.53 8.10
CA ASP A 44 17.22 -9.41 9.25
C ASP A 44 18.65 -9.17 8.75
N ASP A 45 19.64 -9.15 9.64
CA ASP A 45 21.04 -8.91 9.25
C ASP A 45 21.56 -9.93 8.23
N TYR A 46 21.10 -11.17 8.30
CA TYR A 46 21.63 -12.29 7.52
C TYR A 46 20.80 -12.65 6.31
N ASN A 47 19.50 -12.36 6.32
CA ASN A 47 18.56 -12.80 5.31
C ASN A 47 17.58 -11.71 4.92
N GLN A 48 17.11 -11.79 3.69
CA GLN A 48 16.09 -10.92 3.12
C GLN A 48 15.09 -11.77 2.32
N TYR A 49 13.83 -11.36 2.31
CA TYR A 49 12.74 -12.15 1.76
C TYR A 49 11.96 -11.34 0.73
N VAL A 50 11.80 -11.90 -0.47
CA VAL A 50 11.05 -11.30 -1.58
C VAL A 50 9.78 -12.11 -1.80
N PHE A 51 8.64 -11.44 -1.73
CA PHE A 51 7.32 -12.00 -2.01
C PHE A 51 6.91 -11.70 -3.45
N SER A 52 6.21 -12.66 -4.05
CA SER A 52 5.37 -12.47 -5.22
C SER A 52 4.19 -13.45 -5.17
N ASP A 53 3.13 -13.11 -5.90
CA ASP A 53 1.97 -13.98 -6.05
C ASP A 53 1.68 -14.27 -7.52
N ILE A 54 1.35 -15.51 -7.83
CA ILE A 54 0.85 -15.90 -9.14
C ILE A 54 -0.67 -15.96 -9.07
N ASN A 55 -1.33 -14.99 -9.71
CA ASN A 55 -2.78 -14.89 -9.75
C ASN A 55 -3.30 -14.82 -11.20
N GLU A 56 -3.44 -15.95 -11.89
CA GLU A 56 -4.03 -16.01 -13.24
C GLU A 56 -5.55 -16.24 -13.21
N ASP A 57 -6.37 -15.28 -13.63
CA ASP A 57 -7.83 -15.43 -13.61
C ASP A 57 -8.31 -16.60 -14.52
N GLY A 58 -9.09 -17.55 -13.97
CA GLY A 58 -9.73 -18.62 -14.76
C GLY A 58 -10.08 -19.91 -14.02
N TYR A 59 -11.01 -20.70 -14.59
CA TYR A 59 -11.49 -21.99 -14.06
C TYR A 59 -10.56 -23.19 -14.32
N SER A 60 -9.54 -23.03 -15.17
CA SER A 60 -8.75 -24.13 -15.74
C SER A 60 -7.23 -23.89 -15.70
N SER A 61 -6.75 -22.89 -14.97
CA SER A 61 -5.32 -22.54 -14.91
C SER A 61 -4.57 -23.42 -13.91
N TYR A 62 -4.53 -24.73 -14.15
CA TYR A 62 -3.52 -25.58 -13.53
C TYR A 62 -2.24 -25.54 -14.38
N PRO A 63 -1.05 -25.25 -13.83
CA PRO A 63 -0.75 -24.89 -12.44
C PRO A 63 -0.36 -23.40 -12.27
N HIS A 64 -1.28 -22.50 -11.87
CA HIS A 64 -0.96 -21.05 -11.84
C HIS A 64 -1.52 -20.24 -10.64
N LYS A 65 -1.67 -20.84 -9.44
CA LYS A 65 -2.05 -20.10 -8.20
C LYS A 65 -1.11 -20.39 -7.05
N LYS A 66 -0.09 -19.56 -6.88
CA LYS A 66 1.01 -19.83 -5.95
C LYS A 66 1.47 -18.56 -5.25
N ILE A 67 1.66 -18.69 -3.95
CA ILE A 67 2.40 -17.73 -3.13
C ILE A 67 3.88 -18.14 -3.19
N ILE A 68 4.76 -17.20 -3.50
CA ILE A 68 6.19 -17.43 -3.60
C ILE A 68 6.90 -16.49 -2.62
N ILE A 69 7.78 -17.07 -1.79
CA ILE A 69 8.70 -16.33 -0.94
C ILE A 69 10.12 -16.80 -1.26
N ARG A 70 10.95 -15.91 -1.79
CA ARG A 70 12.37 -16.16 -2.05
C ARG A 70 13.20 -15.65 -0.88
N LYS A 71 14.04 -16.50 -0.31
CA LYS A 71 15.02 -16.14 0.72
C LYS A 71 16.36 -15.89 0.06
N LEU A 72 16.92 -14.72 0.29
CA LEU A 72 18.28 -14.37 -0.12
C LEU A 72 19.13 -14.14 1.12
N ASP A 73 20.44 -14.35 0.98
CA ASP A 73 21.41 -14.04 2.02
C ASP A 73 21.62 -12.51 2.14
N GLN A 74 22.50 -12.13 3.07
CA GLN A 74 22.92 -10.76 3.34
C GLN A 74 23.58 -10.07 2.14
N ASN A 75 24.10 -10.84 1.19
CA ASN A 75 24.71 -10.34 -0.03
C ASN A 75 23.71 -10.25 -1.19
N GLY A 76 22.54 -10.89 -1.06
CA GLY A 76 21.51 -10.96 -2.10
C GLY A 76 21.61 -12.17 -3.01
N SER A 77 22.38 -13.19 -2.64
CA SER A 77 22.38 -14.48 -3.32
C SER A 77 21.20 -15.32 -2.85
N MET A 78 20.50 -15.96 -3.79
CA MET A 78 19.33 -16.80 -3.49
C MET A 78 19.74 -18.04 -2.68
N ILE A 79 19.14 -18.21 -1.51
CA ILE A 79 19.32 -19.38 -0.63
C ILE A 79 18.23 -20.41 -0.89
N ASP A 80 16.97 -19.98 -0.90
CA ASP A 80 15.82 -20.88 -0.93
C ASP A 80 14.59 -20.20 -1.54
N THR A 81 13.63 -21.00 -1.99
CA THR A 81 12.32 -20.55 -2.47
C THR A 81 11.21 -21.38 -1.83
N PHE A 82 10.40 -20.74 -1.01
CA PHE A 82 9.22 -21.33 -0.40
C PHE A 82 8.02 -21.10 -1.30
N ILE A 83 7.34 -22.18 -1.67
CA ILE A 83 6.18 -22.14 -2.55
C ILE A 83 4.98 -22.70 -1.79
N LYS A 84 3.89 -21.94 -1.79
CA LYS A 84 2.62 -22.36 -1.22
C LYS A 84 1.53 -22.28 -2.29
N ASP A 85 0.96 -23.44 -2.62
CA ASP A 85 -0.28 -23.48 -3.38
C ASP A 85 -1.42 -22.86 -2.54
N TYR A 86 -2.40 -22.28 -3.21
CA TYR A 86 -3.66 -21.86 -2.58
C TYR A 86 -4.35 -23.06 -1.93
N ALA A 87 -5.26 -22.81 -0.98
CA ALA A 87 -5.69 -23.82 0.00
C ALA A 87 -6.30 -25.07 -0.64
N ASN A 88 -7.18 -24.91 -1.63
CA ASN A 88 -7.82 -26.02 -2.33
C ASN A 88 -7.38 -26.12 -3.80
N LYS A 89 -7.24 -27.34 -4.29
CA LYS A 89 -6.81 -27.65 -5.68
C LYS A 89 -7.96 -28.19 -6.54
N THR A 90 -9.21 -27.90 -6.16
CA THR A 90 -10.38 -28.56 -6.75
C THR A 90 -10.74 -27.94 -8.09
N ASN A 91 -10.91 -28.78 -9.11
CA ASN A 91 -11.40 -28.34 -10.42
C ASN A 91 -12.77 -27.65 -10.28
N GLY A 92 -12.92 -26.45 -10.86
CA GLY A 92 -14.17 -25.69 -10.81
C GLY A 92 -14.26 -24.66 -9.68
N VAL A 93 -13.15 -24.40 -8.97
CA VAL A 93 -13.03 -23.32 -7.98
C VAL A 93 -12.24 -22.16 -8.58
N LEU A 94 -12.74 -20.93 -8.41
CA LEU A 94 -11.98 -19.72 -8.76
C LEU A 94 -11.14 -19.29 -7.57
N HIS A 95 -9.96 -18.74 -7.84
CA HIS A 95 -9.01 -18.30 -6.82
C HIS A 95 -8.58 -16.86 -7.10
N ASN A 96 -8.63 -16.00 -6.08
CA ASN A 96 -8.18 -14.61 -6.17
C ASN A 96 -7.20 -14.28 -5.05
N TYR A 97 -6.14 -13.55 -5.39
CA TYR A 97 -5.32 -12.84 -4.41
C TYR A 97 -6.09 -11.61 -3.90
N LEU A 98 -6.22 -11.44 -2.58
CA LEU A 98 -6.95 -10.32 -1.98
C LEU A 98 -6.05 -9.24 -1.39
N GLY A 99 -4.81 -9.58 -1.04
CA GLY A 99 -3.90 -8.67 -0.36
C GLY A 99 -2.87 -9.38 0.52
N SER A 100 -1.80 -8.66 0.87
CA SER A 100 -0.75 -9.16 1.76
C SER A 100 -0.08 -8.02 2.54
N ILE A 101 0.38 -8.32 3.75
CA ILE A 101 1.01 -7.36 4.65
C ILE A 101 2.00 -8.05 5.59
N GLU A 102 3.02 -7.30 6.02
CA GLU A 102 3.89 -7.70 7.12
C GLU A 102 3.28 -7.33 8.46
N ILE A 103 3.37 -8.25 9.41
CA ILE A 103 2.68 -8.16 10.72
C ILE A 103 3.67 -8.16 11.89
N SER A 104 4.88 -8.68 11.66
CA SER A 104 5.97 -8.71 12.62
C SER A 104 7.29 -8.91 11.87
N LYS A 105 8.41 -8.78 12.57
CA LYS A 105 9.75 -9.03 12.01
C LYS A 105 9.95 -10.44 11.44
N ASP A 106 9.11 -11.39 11.85
CA ASP A 106 9.26 -12.81 11.52
C ASP A 106 8.16 -13.35 10.61
N GLN A 107 7.05 -12.62 10.45
CA GLN A 107 5.87 -13.17 9.80
C GLN A 107 5.26 -12.23 8.77
N PHE A 108 4.78 -12.86 7.69
CA PHE A 108 4.12 -12.20 6.56
C PHE A 108 2.80 -12.91 6.27
N VAL A 109 1.72 -12.15 6.08
CA VAL A 109 0.38 -12.70 5.87
C VAL A 109 -0.13 -12.39 4.47
N ILE A 110 -0.77 -13.39 3.86
CA ILE A 110 -1.41 -13.31 2.55
C ILE A 110 -2.87 -13.74 2.72
N PHE A 111 -3.78 -12.98 2.11
CA PHE A 111 -5.20 -13.33 2.03
C PHE A 111 -5.56 -13.75 0.60
N THR A 112 -6.25 -14.88 0.50
CA THR A 112 -6.76 -15.40 -0.78
C THR A 112 -8.24 -15.72 -0.64
N GLU A 113 -8.95 -15.63 -1.76
CA GLU A 113 -10.35 -16.04 -1.88
C GLU A 113 -10.44 -17.29 -2.73
N GLU A 114 -11.37 -18.16 -2.36
CA GLU A 114 -11.84 -19.26 -3.17
C GLU A 114 -13.34 -19.15 -3.39
N ILE A 115 -13.78 -19.34 -4.63
CA ILE A 115 -15.19 -19.29 -5.02
C ILE A 115 -15.59 -20.64 -5.62
N GLU A 116 -16.42 -21.38 -4.90
CA GLU A 116 -16.99 -22.65 -5.35
C GLU A 116 -18.42 -22.42 -5.86
N THR A 117 -18.56 -22.24 -7.17
CA THR A 117 -19.83 -21.84 -7.78
C THR A 117 -20.91 -22.92 -7.78
N LYS A 118 -20.55 -24.19 -7.66
CA LYS A 118 -21.52 -25.30 -7.59
C LYS A 118 -22.32 -25.30 -6.30
N VAL A 119 -21.72 -24.83 -5.20
CA VAL A 119 -22.34 -24.80 -3.86
C VAL A 119 -22.53 -23.36 -3.36
N ASN A 120 -22.33 -22.38 -4.24
CA ASN A 120 -22.53 -20.96 -3.94
C ASN A 120 -21.75 -20.48 -2.71
N ARG A 121 -20.52 -20.98 -2.51
CA ARG A 121 -19.69 -20.65 -1.35
C ARG A 121 -18.46 -19.85 -1.75
N LYS A 122 -18.18 -18.80 -0.98
CA LYS A 122 -16.90 -18.11 -0.92
C LYS A 122 -16.19 -18.48 0.37
N GLU A 123 -14.89 -18.72 0.30
CA GLU A 123 -14.07 -18.98 1.47
C GLU A 123 -12.80 -18.15 1.40
N ILE A 124 -12.47 -17.49 2.51
CA ILE A 124 -11.31 -16.63 2.61
C ILE A 124 -10.26 -17.34 3.44
N PHE A 125 -9.08 -17.50 2.87
CA PHE A 125 -7.95 -18.12 3.52
C PHE A 125 -6.89 -17.09 3.88
N GLN A 126 -6.34 -17.27 5.07
CA GLN A 126 -5.17 -16.59 5.57
C GLN A 126 -3.98 -17.54 5.49
N HIS A 127 -2.92 -17.13 4.82
CA HIS A 127 -1.65 -17.84 4.74
C HIS A 127 -0.58 -17.04 5.49
N VAL A 128 -0.07 -17.59 6.58
CA VAL A 128 0.99 -16.98 7.38
C VAL A 128 2.31 -17.67 7.08
N PHE A 129 3.23 -16.95 6.46
CA PHE A 129 4.62 -17.37 6.34
C PHE A 129 5.39 -16.99 7.60
N ASN A 130 6.15 -17.92 8.17
CA ASN A 130 7.04 -17.67 9.30
C ASN A 130 8.49 -17.91 8.90
N LYS A 131 9.33 -16.88 8.96
CA LYS A 131 10.72 -16.99 8.52
C LYS A 131 11.59 -17.86 9.42
N LYS A 132 11.18 -18.10 10.67
CA LYS A 132 11.93 -18.91 11.64
C LYS A 132 11.96 -20.39 11.27
N ASP A 133 10.84 -20.90 10.76
CA ASP A 133 10.67 -22.29 10.38
C ASP A 133 10.59 -22.48 8.85
N GLY A 134 10.46 -21.39 8.08
CA GLY A 134 10.36 -21.45 6.62
C GLY A 134 9.04 -22.04 6.12
N ASN A 135 7.98 -22.03 6.94
CA ASN A 135 6.73 -22.71 6.63
C ASN A 135 5.53 -21.76 6.54
N PHE A 136 4.49 -22.25 5.83
CA PHE A 136 3.20 -21.60 5.74
C PHE A 136 2.16 -22.31 6.62
N THR A 137 1.46 -21.53 7.44
CA THR A 137 0.21 -21.97 8.08
C THR A 137 -0.97 -21.41 7.31
N THR A 138 -1.90 -22.26 6.88
CA THR A 138 -3.15 -21.85 6.21
C THR A 138 -4.31 -21.99 7.17
N THR A 139 -5.18 -20.98 7.26
CA THR A 139 -6.40 -21.02 8.06
C THR A 139 -7.56 -20.42 7.28
N SER A 140 -8.72 -21.07 7.30
CA SER A 140 -9.98 -20.48 6.81
C SER A 140 -10.47 -19.46 7.83
N VAL A 141 -10.61 -18.20 7.40
CA VAL A 141 -10.97 -17.08 8.29
C VAL A 141 -12.37 -16.54 8.07
N ALA A 142 -12.97 -16.84 6.91
CA ALA A 142 -14.35 -16.49 6.62
C ALA A 142 -14.98 -17.48 5.62
N LYS A 143 -16.26 -17.79 5.84
CA LYS A 143 -17.10 -18.54 4.89
C LYS A 143 -18.32 -17.69 4.58
N LEU A 144 -18.45 -17.29 3.33
CA LEU A 144 -19.43 -16.34 2.86
C LEU A 144 -20.36 -17.01 1.83
N PHE A 145 -21.62 -16.63 1.84
CA PHE A 145 -22.59 -17.09 0.86
C PHE A 145 -22.53 -16.23 -0.40
N THR A 146 -22.77 -16.84 -1.56
CA THR A 146 -22.94 -16.13 -2.85
C THR A 146 -24.30 -16.44 -3.45
N GLU A 147 -24.87 -15.54 -4.23
CA GLU A 147 -26.16 -15.80 -4.89
C GLU A 147 -26.05 -16.79 -6.08
N GLY A 148 -24.83 -17.21 -6.44
CA GLY A 148 -24.55 -18.12 -7.54
C GLY A 148 -24.53 -17.46 -8.93
N GLY A 149 -24.12 -18.22 -9.94
CA GLY A 149 -24.02 -17.74 -11.32
C GLY A 149 -23.08 -16.55 -11.49
N MET A 150 -23.55 -15.49 -12.18
CA MET A 150 -22.80 -14.23 -12.36
C MET A 150 -22.93 -13.26 -11.17
N LYS A 151 -23.64 -13.63 -10.10
CA LYS A 151 -23.92 -12.78 -8.94
C LYS A 151 -23.10 -13.17 -7.71
N GLN A 152 -21.79 -13.27 -7.89
CA GLN A 152 -20.90 -13.75 -6.84
C GLN A 152 -20.58 -12.67 -5.80
N GLY A 153 -20.79 -11.39 -6.15
CA GLY A 153 -20.37 -10.26 -5.31
C GLY A 153 -18.86 -10.02 -5.40
N THR A 154 -18.41 -8.90 -4.86
CA THR A 154 -16.99 -8.53 -4.88
C THR A 154 -16.42 -8.63 -3.48
N THR A 155 -15.35 -9.40 -3.32
CA THR A 155 -14.61 -9.49 -2.06
C THR A 155 -13.27 -8.79 -2.22
N TYR A 156 -12.85 -8.06 -1.21
CA TYR A 156 -11.49 -7.51 -1.15
C TYR A 156 -11.05 -7.34 0.30
N VAL A 157 -9.73 -7.23 0.48
CA VAL A 157 -9.11 -6.99 1.79
C VAL A 157 -8.53 -5.58 1.83
N LYS A 158 -8.75 -4.88 2.94
CA LYS A 158 -8.16 -3.58 3.25
C LYS A 158 -7.36 -3.67 4.53
N PHE A 159 -6.18 -3.10 4.55
CA PHE A 159 -5.31 -3.05 5.74
C PHE A 159 -5.37 -1.67 6.39
N SER A 160 -5.29 -1.63 7.71
CA SER A 160 -5.07 -0.38 8.43
C SER A 160 -3.64 0.13 8.20
N GLU A 161 -3.45 1.45 8.24
CA GLU A 161 -2.14 2.09 7.98
C GLU A 161 -1.07 1.65 8.99
N ASN A 162 -1.46 1.39 10.24
CA ASN A 162 -0.57 0.85 11.28
C ASN A 162 -0.30 -0.66 11.16
N GLY A 163 -0.87 -1.35 10.16
CA GLY A 163 -0.70 -2.79 9.93
C GLY A 163 -1.30 -3.71 10.99
N LYS A 164 -2.10 -3.20 11.95
CA LYS A 164 -2.69 -4.00 13.02
C LYS A 164 -3.98 -4.70 12.64
N TYR A 165 -4.70 -4.20 11.65
CA TYR A 165 -6.02 -4.71 11.27
C TYR A 165 -6.11 -4.99 9.77
N ALA A 166 -6.81 -6.07 9.43
CA ALA A 166 -7.30 -6.32 8.09
C ALA A 166 -8.82 -6.41 8.13
N ALA A 167 -9.50 -5.72 7.22
CA ALA A 167 -10.92 -5.91 6.97
C ALA A 167 -11.11 -6.71 5.70
N ILE A 168 -11.88 -7.79 5.79
CA ILE A 168 -12.46 -8.52 4.66
C ILE A 168 -13.83 -7.92 4.44
N ILE A 169 -14.05 -7.33 3.26
CA ILE A 169 -15.33 -6.74 2.86
C ILE A 169 -15.86 -7.54 1.69
N ASN A 170 -17.08 -8.07 1.82
CA ASN A 170 -17.78 -8.75 0.74
C ASN A 170 -19.09 -8.01 0.45
N ASP A 171 -19.09 -7.28 -0.66
CA ASP A 171 -20.28 -6.70 -1.26
C ASP A 171 -21.06 -7.81 -1.97
N ARG A 172 -22.21 -8.19 -1.41
CA ARG A 172 -23.09 -9.21 -1.98
C ARG A 172 -23.76 -8.62 -3.23
N SER A 173 -23.28 -9.04 -4.40
CA SER A 173 -23.74 -8.70 -5.75
C SER A 173 -25.00 -7.83 -5.82
N VAL A 174 -24.82 -6.53 -6.01
CA VAL A 174 -25.92 -5.58 -6.14
C VAL A 174 -26.60 -5.67 -7.51
N SER A 175 -27.93 -5.85 -7.52
CA SER A 175 -28.74 -5.32 -8.61
C SER A 175 -29.11 -3.87 -8.26
N LYS A 176 -29.22 -2.95 -9.24
CA LYS A 176 -29.66 -1.55 -9.00
C LYS A 176 -31.03 -1.42 -8.29
N LYS A 177 -31.71 -2.54 -8.02
CA LYS A 177 -33.07 -2.63 -7.45
C LYS A 177 -33.11 -3.26 -6.06
N THR A 178 -31.98 -3.75 -5.54
CA THR A 178 -31.91 -4.45 -4.25
C THR A 178 -30.93 -3.73 -3.35
N ALA A 179 -31.27 -3.59 -2.07
CA ALA A 179 -30.37 -3.02 -1.08
C ALA A 179 -29.03 -3.78 -1.10
N ASN A 180 -27.94 -3.05 -0.90
CA ASN A 180 -26.60 -3.64 -0.91
C ASN A 180 -26.30 -4.21 0.47
N THR A 181 -26.14 -5.52 0.58
CA THR A 181 -25.72 -6.17 1.82
C THR A 181 -24.22 -6.38 1.78
N ILE A 182 -23.53 -5.88 2.79
CA ILE A 182 -22.08 -5.95 2.90
C ILE A 182 -21.70 -6.73 4.16
N ASP A 183 -20.96 -7.82 3.97
CA ASP A 183 -20.33 -8.54 5.06
C ASP A 183 -19.00 -7.86 5.41
N ASN A 184 -18.84 -7.49 6.67
CA ASN A 184 -17.64 -6.85 7.18
C ASN A 184 -17.01 -7.73 8.26
N ILE A 185 -15.81 -8.23 8.02
CA ILE A 185 -15.06 -9.04 8.98
C ILE A 185 -13.73 -8.35 9.25
N VAL A 186 -13.47 -7.97 10.49
CA VAL A 186 -12.19 -7.37 10.88
C VAL A 186 -11.37 -8.38 11.67
N MET A 187 -10.14 -8.58 11.22
CA MET A 187 -9.11 -9.41 11.83
C MET A 187 -8.14 -8.54 12.61
N ASP A 188 -7.76 -8.97 13.82
CA ASP A 188 -6.59 -8.45 14.51
C ASP A 188 -5.36 -9.24 14.04
N LEU A 189 -4.43 -8.54 13.38
CA LEU A 189 -3.23 -9.14 12.79
C LEU A 189 -2.14 -9.42 13.82
N SER A 190 -2.25 -8.93 15.06
CA SER A 190 -1.32 -9.29 16.13
C SER A 190 -1.64 -10.65 16.74
N THR A 191 -2.93 -11.01 16.81
CA THR A 191 -3.40 -12.28 17.37
C THR A 191 -3.83 -13.29 16.31
N MET A 192 -3.99 -12.86 15.06
CA MET A 192 -4.55 -13.67 13.97
C MET A 192 -5.96 -14.18 14.20
N THR A 193 -6.76 -13.40 14.92
CA THR A 193 -8.13 -13.76 15.24
C THR A 193 -9.11 -12.72 14.75
N LYS A 194 -10.34 -13.16 14.48
CA LYS A 194 -11.45 -12.26 14.18
C LYS A 194 -11.72 -11.34 15.38
N LYS A 195 -11.58 -10.04 15.16
CA LYS A 195 -11.88 -8.98 16.15
C LYS A 195 -13.38 -8.75 16.24
N TRP A 196 -14.05 -8.63 15.09
CA TRP A 196 -15.49 -8.52 14.99
C TRP A 196 -15.97 -8.85 13.58
N GLU A 197 -17.26 -9.14 13.45
CA GLU A 197 -17.95 -9.34 12.18
C GLU A 197 -19.33 -8.71 12.27
N LYS A 198 -19.74 -8.07 11.16
CA LYS A 198 -21.03 -7.42 11.06
C LYS A 198 -21.53 -7.37 9.62
N GLU A 199 -22.77 -7.79 9.43
CA GLU A 199 -23.52 -7.54 8.21
C GLU A 199 -24.19 -6.17 8.32
N ILE A 200 -24.07 -5.36 7.27
CA ILE A 200 -24.82 -4.10 7.13
C ILE A 200 -25.61 -4.12 5.83
N THR A 201 -26.73 -3.43 5.82
CA THR A 201 -27.54 -3.24 4.61
C THR A 201 -27.60 -1.75 4.29
N LEU A 202 -27.32 -1.43 3.03
CA LEU A 202 -27.10 -0.09 2.56
C LEU A 202 -28.11 0.26 1.45
N ASP A 203 -28.65 1.48 1.51
CA ASP A 203 -29.74 1.98 0.63
C ASP A 203 -29.43 1.86 -0.88
N THR A 204 -30.43 1.63 -1.73
CA THR A 204 -30.24 1.45 -3.18
C THR A 204 -29.78 2.71 -3.94
N ASP A 205 -29.98 3.89 -3.35
CA ASP A 205 -29.72 5.18 -4.01
C ASP A 205 -28.22 5.51 -4.13
N TYR A 206 -27.37 4.72 -3.49
CA TYR A 206 -25.93 4.88 -3.50
C TYR A 206 -25.22 3.57 -3.81
N MET A 207 -24.12 3.64 -4.55
CA MET A 207 -23.19 2.51 -4.76
C MET A 207 -21.89 2.77 -4.01
N GLU A 208 -21.22 1.70 -3.60
CA GLU A 208 -19.89 1.79 -3.02
C GLU A 208 -18.91 2.45 -4.02
N ALA A 209 -18.09 3.35 -3.50
CA ALA A 209 -17.05 4.03 -4.26
C ALA A 209 -15.65 3.68 -3.72
N GLU A 210 -15.49 3.63 -2.41
CA GLU A 210 -14.21 3.34 -1.77
C GLU A 210 -14.40 2.85 -0.33
N VAL A 211 -13.45 2.03 0.14
CA VAL A 211 -13.43 1.51 1.51
C VAL A 211 -12.03 1.61 2.11
N ALA A 212 -11.94 1.97 3.38
CA ALA A 212 -10.71 2.06 4.15
C ALA A 212 -10.88 1.54 5.59
N VAL A 213 -9.77 1.16 6.22
CA VAL A 213 -9.73 0.66 7.60
C VAL A 213 -8.93 1.63 8.46
N THR A 214 -9.54 2.08 9.54
CA THR A 214 -8.91 2.96 10.54
C THR A 214 -7.89 2.20 11.39
N ASN A 215 -6.97 2.92 12.05
CA ASN A 215 -5.98 2.30 12.93
C ASN A 215 -6.57 1.71 14.22
N SER A 216 -7.87 1.91 14.48
CA SER A 216 -8.64 1.24 15.55
C SER A 216 -9.39 -0.02 15.07
N GLY A 217 -9.35 -0.35 13.77
CA GLY A 217 -10.02 -1.50 13.20
C GLY A 217 -11.51 -1.28 12.94
N ARG A 218 -11.90 -0.05 12.62
CA ARG A 218 -13.24 0.32 12.13
C ARG A 218 -13.18 0.58 10.62
N ILE A 219 -14.30 0.38 9.93
CA ILE A 219 -14.38 0.47 8.47
C ILE A 219 -15.06 1.77 8.08
N LEU A 220 -14.51 2.45 7.09
CA LEU A 220 -15.11 3.60 6.42
C LEU A 220 -15.57 3.17 5.03
N ILE A 221 -16.82 3.42 4.70
CA ILE A 221 -17.40 3.13 3.38
C ILE A 221 -17.87 4.45 2.77
N LEU A 222 -17.19 4.88 1.72
CA LEU A 222 -17.62 6.01 0.90
C LEU A 222 -18.54 5.51 -0.20
N ARG A 223 -19.70 6.15 -0.31
CA ARG A 223 -20.73 5.81 -1.29
C ARG A 223 -21.04 7.02 -2.15
N LYS A 224 -21.29 6.79 -3.43
CA LYS A 224 -21.69 7.81 -4.42
C LYS A 224 -23.10 7.53 -4.91
N SER A 225 -23.86 8.59 -5.18
CA SER A 225 -25.22 8.45 -5.70
C SER A 225 -25.26 7.70 -7.04
N THR A 226 -26.33 6.94 -7.25
CA THR A 226 -26.58 6.23 -8.52
C THR A 226 -27.40 7.06 -9.52
N GLY A 227 -28.02 8.14 -9.06
CA GLY A 227 -28.85 9.06 -9.84
C GLY A 227 -28.07 10.18 -10.53
N TRP A 228 -28.81 11.09 -11.17
CA TRP A 228 -28.24 12.23 -11.92
C TRP A 228 -27.68 13.33 -11.02
N LYS A 229 -28.22 13.48 -9.79
CA LYS A 229 -27.67 14.39 -8.79
C LYS A 229 -26.50 13.71 -8.11
N GLU A 230 -25.34 14.34 -8.17
CA GLU A 230 -24.18 13.85 -7.46
C GLU A 230 -24.30 14.13 -5.96
N SER A 231 -24.16 13.10 -5.14
CA SER A 231 -24.03 13.20 -3.69
C SER A 231 -23.12 12.09 -3.17
N SER A 232 -22.52 12.35 -2.01
CA SER A 232 -21.70 11.39 -1.27
C SER A 232 -22.37 11.02 0.05
N LYS A 233 -22.17 9.78 0.50
CA LYS A 233 -22.54 9.30 1.83
C LYS A 233 -21.33 8.60 2.43
N LEU A 234 -20.99 8.93 3.68
CA LEU A 234 -19.89 8.31 4.40
C LEU A 234 -20.47 7.49 5.55
N VAL A 235 -20.21 6.19 5.53
CA VAL A 235 -20.67 5.26 6.56
C VAL A 235 -19.47 4.82 7.39
N TYR A 236 -19.60 4.93 8.71
CA TYR A 236 -18.61 4.47 9.67
C TYR A 236 -19.13 3.22 10.39
N VAL A 237 -18.41 2.12 10.27
CA VAL A 237 -18.86 0.80 10.72
C VAL A 237 -17.93 0.28 11.81
N SER A 238 -18.52 -0.15 12.91
CA SER A 238 -17.86 -0.78 14.05
C SER A 238 -18.61 -2.04 14.51
N ALA A 239 -18.03 -2.75 15.48
CA ALA A 239 -18.68 -3.87 16.15
C ALA A 239 -20.05 -3.49 16.78
N GLN A 240 -20.23 -2.23 17.18
CA GLN A 240 -21.46 -1.77 17.83
C GLN A 240 -22.56 -1.40 16.84
N GLY A 241 -22.21 -1.03 15.62
CA GLY A 241 -23.10 -0.19 14.82
C GLY A 241 -22.47 0.33 13.55
N GLU A 242 -23.32 0.68 12.61
CA GLU A 242 -23.03 1.57 11.51
C GLU A 242 -23.63 2.94 11.80
N GLN A 243 -22.91 3.99 11.45
CA GLN A 243 -23.32 5.38 11.60
C GLN A 243 -23.05 6.14 10.32
N ASP A 244 -24.04 6.88 9.85
CA ASP A 244 -23.85 7.86 8.80
C ASP A 244 -23.14 9.10 9.37
N ILE A 245 -21.99 9.44 8.78
CA ILE A 245 -21.29 10.67 9.11
C ILE A 245 -21.92 11.80 8.29
N PRO A 246 -22.55 12.80 8.92
CA PRO A 246 -23.19 13.89 8.20
C PRO A 246 -22.14 14.70 7.44
N LEU A 247 -22.35 14.85 6.14
CA LEU A 247 -21.51 15.69 5.29
C LEU A 247 -22.11 17.08 5.16
N LYS A 248 -21.26 18.09 4.90
CA LYS A 248 -21.71 19.43 4.53
C LYS A 248 -22.55 19.37 3.25
N ASP A 249 -23.54 20.26 3.13
CA ASP A 249 -24.38 20.32 1.94
C ASP A 249 -23.51 20.45 0.68
N LYS A 250 -23.86 19.70 -0.37
CA LYS A 250 -23.16 19.65 -1.67
C LYS A 250 -21.72 19.13 -1.65
N LEU A 251 -21.17 18.72 -0.52
CA LEU A 251 -19.81 18.17 -0.43
C LEU A 251 -19.75 16.77 -1.06
N ILE A 252 -18.85 16.59 -2.02
CA ILE A 252 -18.54 15.31 -2.66
C ILE A 252 -17.14 14.89 -2.23
N LEU A 253 -17.05 13.71 -1.61
CA LEU A 253 -15.78 13.09 -1.25
C LEU A 253 -15.36 12.09 -2.34
N LYS A 254 -14.05 11.97 -2.57
CA LYS A 254 -13.48 11.09 -3.61
C LYS A 254 -12.39 10.15 -3.12
N THR A 255 -11.82 10.38 -1.94
CA THR A 255 -10.76 9.53 -1.37
C THR A 255 -11.04 9.17 0.08
N LEU A 256 -10.46 8.07 0.59
CA LEU A 256 -10.46 7.76 2.02
C LEU A 256 -9.04 7.57 2.55
N THR A 257 -8.55 8.53 3.35
CA THR A 257 -7.28 8.44 4.06
C THR A 257 -7.52 8.51 5.57
N PRO A 258 -7.66 7.36 6.25
CA PRO A 258 -7.78 7.32 7.70
C PRO A 258 -6.54 7.93 8.37
N VAL A 259 -6.78 8.72 9.40
CA VAL A 259 -5.75 9.31 10.25
C VAL A 259 -6.13 8.97 11.68
N SER A 260 -5.19 8.53 12.51
CA SER A 260 -5.45 8.42 13.95
C SER A 260 -4.51 9.33 14.71
N ILE A 261 -5.11 10.11 15.60
CA ILE A 261 -4.42 11.04 16.50
C ILE A 261 -4.76 10.57 17.90
N ASN A 262 -3.77 10.00 18.59
CA ASN A 262 -3.97 9.26 19.83
C ASN A 262 -5.00 8.11 19.61
N ASP A 263 -6.01 8.00 20.47
CA ASP A 263 -7.05 6.96 20.39
C ASP A 263 -8.27 7.34 19.54
N GLN A 264 -8.21 8.49 18.85
CA GLN A 264 -9.30 9.00 18.03
C GLN A 264 -9.01 8.82 16.54
N ASP A 265 -10.05 8.41 15.81
CA ASP A 265 -10.02 8.26 14.36
C ASP A 265 -10.55 9.51 13.67
N TYR A 266 -9.81 9.96 12.68
CA TYR A 266 -10.09 11.05 11.78
C TYR A 266 -10.02 10.53 10.34
N LEU A 267 -10.51 11.33 9.42
CA LEU A 267 -10.45 11.05 8.00
C LEU A 267 -9.97 12.30 7.26
N THR A 268 -8.93 12.14 6.46
CA THR A 268 -8.61 13.07 5.39
C THR A 268 -9.23 12.56 4.09
N SER A 269 -9.95 13.43 3.38
CA SER A 269 -10.59 13.10 2.11
C SER A 269 -10.46 14.24 1.11
N PHE A 270 -10.07 13.95 -0.13
CA PHE A 270 -10.07 14.92 -1.21
C PHE A 270 -11.41 14.90 -1.94
N GLY A 271 -11.85 16.06 -2.40
CA GLY A 271 -13.18 16.25 -2.96
C GLY A 271 -13.43 17.65 -3.52
N TYR A 272 -14.72 18.01 -3.60
CA TYR A 272 -15.21 19.31 -4.06
C TYR A 272 -16.66 19.56 -3.62
N TYR A 273 -17.14 20.80 -3.81
CA TYR A 273 -18.56 21.15 -3.70
C TYR A 273 -19.25 21.18 -5.07
N THR A 274 -20.42 20.54 -5.18
CA THR A 274 -21.23 20.61 -6.41
C THR A 274 -21.66 22.05 -6.71
N GLY A 275 -21.70 22.41 -8.00
CA GLY A 275 -22.09 23.75 -8.48
C GLY A 275 -20.98 24.81 -8.46
N VAL A 276 -19.78 24.50 -7.97
CA VAL A 276 -18.63 25.43 -7.89
C VAL A 276 -17.59 25.18 -9.00
N ARG A 277 -17.74 24.10 -9.79
CA ARG A 277 -16.68 23.56 -10.65
C ARG A 277 -16.93 23.82 -12.14
N ILE A 278 -16.18 24.74 -12.75
CA ILE A 278 -16.00 24.83 -14.21
C ILE A 278 -14.50 24.70 -14.48
N ASN A 279 -14.07 23.73 -15.30
CA ASN A 279 -12.66 23.51 -15.67
C ASN A 279 -11.68 23.33 -14.50
N GLN A 280 -12.13 22.78 -13.37
CA GLN A 280 -11.29 22.50 -12.19
C GLN A 280 -11.17 20.98 -11.97
N SER A 281 -10.37 20.52 -11.01
CA SER A 281 -10.25 19.12 -10.60
C SER A 281 -11.35 18.67 -9.63
N ASN A 282 -11.52 17.36 -9.48
CA ASN A 282 -12.37 16.72 -8.45
C ASN A 282 -11.69 16.62 -7.08
N PHE A 283 -10.43 17.03 -6.98
CA PHE A 283 -9.59 16.83 -5.79
C PHE A 283 -9.04 18.16 -5.26
N GLY A 284 -9.66 19.27 -5.65
CA GLY A 284 -9.19 20.62 -5.35
C GLY A 284 -9.45 21.08 -3.91
N ASP A 285 -10.25 20.33 -3.15
CA ASP A 285 -10.52 20.59 -1.74
C ASP A 285 -10.16 19.35 -0.91
N MET A 286 -9.61 19.58 0.27
CA MET A 286 -9.31 18.56 1.27
C MET A 286 -10.20 18.77 2.50
N ALA A 287 -10.91 17.72 2.90
CA ALA A 287 -11.72 17.65 4.10
C ALA A 287 -10.95 16.90 5.19
N PHE A 288 -10.85 17.50 6.37
CA PHE A 288 -10.45 16.82 7.60
C PHE A 288 -11.68 16.62 8.48
N ILE A 289 -12.02 15.35 8.73
CA ILE A 289 -13.28 14.93 9.34
C ILE A 289 -12.97 14.23 10.67
N ASN A 290 -13.53 14.74 11.76
CA ASN A 290 -13.57 14.03 13.03
C ASN A 290 -14.69 12.98 12.99
N LEU A 291 -14.34 11.69 13.06
CA LEU A 291 -15.31 10.61 12.88
C LEU A 291 -16.18 10.35 14.12
N GLN A 292 -15.85 10.95 15.27
CA GLN A 292 -16.63 10.80 16.50
C GLN A 292 -17.79 11.80 16.58
N ASN A 293 -17.59 13.03 16.10
CA ASN A 293 -18.60 14.10 16.17
C ASN A 293 -19.05 14.64 14.82
N GLY A 294 -18.44 14.21 13.72
CA GLY A 294 -18.80 14.64 12.36
C GLY A 294 -18.34 16.06 12.01
N ASN A 295 -17.50 16.70 12.81
CA ASN A 295 -16.97 18.02 12.48
C ASN A 295 -16.06 17.94 11.25
N ILE A 296 -16.27 18.86 10.30
CA ILE A 296 -15.53 18.91 9.03
C ILE A 296 -14.84 20.26 8.88
N THR A 297 -13.51 20.25 8.83
CA THR A 297 -12.68 21.39 8.41
C THR A 297 -12.33 21.21 6.94
N MET A 298 -12.51 22.25 6.14
CA MET A 298 -12.16 22.23 4.71
C MET A 298 -10.93 23.10 4.48
N SER A 299 -10.12 22.70 3.52
CA SER A 299 -8.97 23.47 3.05
C SER A 299 -8.83 23.30 1.54
N GLU A 300 -8.56 24.40 0.85
CA GLU A 300 -8.30 24.37 -0.58
C GLU A 300 -6.90 23.80 -0.84
N VAL A 301 -6.77 23.05 -1.94
CA VAL A 301 -5.50 22.56 -2.47
C VAL A 301 -5.33 23.14 -3.87
N PRO A 302 -4.81 24.38 -4.01
CA PRO A 302 -4.81 25.11 -5.28
C PRO A 302 -4.10 24.35 -6.41
N ALA A 303 -3.04 23.62 -6.06
CA ALA A 303 -2.26 22.82 -7.01
C ALA A 303 -3.10 21.71 -7.66
N TYR A 304 -4.01 21.09 -6.90
CA TYR A 304 -4.90 20.07 -7.42
C TYR A 304 -6.10 20.69 -8.12
N ARG A 305 -6.66 21.79 -7.59
CA ARG A 305 -7.82 22.45 -8.18
C ARG A 305 -7.63 22.80 -9.66
N ASN A 306 -6.43 23.20 -10.06
CA ASN A 306 -6.10 23.57 -11.45
C ASN A 306 -5.72 22.39 -12.35
N ASN A 307 -5.56 21.17 -11.81
CA ASN A 307 -5.13 20.00 -12.56
C ASN A 307 -6.34 19.13 -12.98
N THR A 308 -6.86 19.38 -14.18
CA THR A 308 -8.09 18.75 -14.70
C THR A 308 -7.91 17.31 -15.18
N THR A 309 -6.68 16.81 -15.30
CA THR A 309 -6.41 15.44 -15.76
C THR A 309 -6.41 14.41 -14.63
N MET A 310 -6.41 14.87 -13.37
CA MET A 310 -6.37 14.01 -12.20
C MET A 310 -7.54 13.03 -12.16
N SER A 311 -7.21 11.78 -11.92
CA SER A 311 -8.17 10.68 -11.70
C SER A 311 -8.24 10.24 -10.24
N GLY A 312 -7.29 10.65 -9.40
CA GLY A 312 -7.22 10.28 -7.99
C GLY A 312 -6.15 11.06 -7.22
N VAL A 313 -6.11 10.84 -5.91
CA VAL A 313 -5.01 11.21 -5.03
C VAL A 313 -4.63 9.96 -4.24
N ASN A 314 -3.33 9.67 -4.16
CA ASN A 314 -2.83 8.55 -3.37
C ASN A 314 -1.96 9.11 -2.24
N ILE A 315 -2.36 8.87 -0.99
CA ILE A 315 -1.57 9.15 0.20
C ILE A 315 -0.89 7.84 0.61
N ILE A 316 0.44 7.79 0.48
CA ILE A 316 1.21 6.57 0.76
C ILE A 316 1.71 6.49 2.20
N ARG A 317 1.70 7.62 2.93
CA ARG A 317 2.16 7.69 4.30
C ARG A 317 1.49 8.83 5.06
N THR A 318 1.10 8.52 6.30
CA THR A 318 0.60 9.46 7.28
C THR A 318 1.47 9.35 8.53
N GLU A 319 1.85 10.48 9.13
CA GLU A 319 2.62 10.53 10.36
C GLU A 319 2.09 11.62 11.27
N THR A 320 1.77 11.30 12.52
CA THR A 320 1.30 12.28 13.51
C THR A 320 2.42 12.55 14.52
N VAL A 321 2.90 13.79 14.58
CA VAL A 321 3.97 14.22 15.49
C VAL A 321 3.56 15.53 16.14
N ASN A 322 3.62 15.59 17.48
CA ASN A 322 3.33 16.80 18.27
C ASN A 322 1.98 17.47 17.91
N GLY A 323 0.93 16.67 17.69
CA GLY A 323 -0.40 17.17 17.35
C GLY A 323 -0.57 17.70 15.92
N LYS A 324 0.45 17.54 15.06
CA LYS A 324 0.35 17.78 13.62
C LYS A 324 0.34 16.47 12.88
N THR A 325 -0.47 16.36 11.83
CA THR A 325 -0.46 15.22 10.93
C THR A 325 0.20 15.63 9.62
N PHE A 326 1.26 14.91 9.27
CA PHE A 326 1.99 15.02 8.02
C PHE A 326 1.53 13.89 7.10
N MET A 327 1.14 14.22 5.88
CA MET A 327 0.79 13.24 4.86
C MET A 327 1.63 13.47 3.63
N TYR A 328 2.09 12.38 3.04
CA TYR A 328 2.79 12.40 1.77
C TYR A 328 1.96 11.68 0.71
N GLY A 329 1.72 12.36 -0.40
CA GLY A 329 0.96 11.79 -1.50
C GLY A 329 1.20 12.48 -2.83
N PHE A 330 0.48 12.03 -3.85
CA PHE A 330 0.63 12.50 -5.22
C PHE A 330 -0.70 12.41 -5.97
N ASP A 331 -0.84 13.21 -7.01
CA ASP A 331 -1.93 13.06 -7.96
C ASP A 331 -1.76 11.76 -8.78
N VAL A 332 -2.89 11.14 -9.07
CA VAL A 332 -2.96 9.89 -9.83
C VAL A 332 -3.69 10.16 -11.13
N ASN A 333 -3.09 9.79 -12.25
CA ASN A 333 -3.71 9.85 -13.57
C ASN A 333 -3.90 8.43 -14.10
N LYS A 334 -5.16 8.08 -14.40
CA LYS A 334 -5.56 6.76 -14.87
C LYS A 334 -5.90 6.84 -16.35
N THR A 335 -5.17 6.09 -17.18
CA THR A 335 -5.45 5.99 -18.62
C THR A 335 -5.89 4.58 -18.94
N MET A 336 -7.05 4.42 -19.58
CA MET A 336 -7.49 3.12 -20.10
C MET A 336 -6.85 2.90 -21.47
N PRO A 337 -6.05 1.83 -21.68
CA PRO A 337 -5.60 1.46 -23.01
C PRO A 337 -6.77 1.08 -23.91
N GLN A 338 -6.57 1.16 -25.23
CA GLN A 338 -7.57 0.64 -26.17
C GLN A 338 -7.67 -0.89 -26.04
N SER A 339 -8.91 -1.39 -25.94
CA SER A 339 -9.18 -2.81 -26.04
C SER A 339 -8.76 -3.32 -27.42
N THR A 340 -8.07 -4.46 -27.44
CA THR A 340 -7.66 -5.16 -28.67
C THR A 340 -8.27 -6.56 -28.71
N PRO A 341 -8.28 -7.25 -29.87
CA PRO A 341 -8.77 -8.63 -29.94
C PRO A 341 -8.03 -9.59 -28.99
N SER A 342 -6.73 -9.35 -28.76
CA SER A 342 -5.87 -10.11 -27.84
C SER A 342 -5.95 -9.65 -26.38
N ASN A 343 -6.44 -8.43 -26.13
CA ASN A 343 -6.66 -7.90 -24.79
C ASN A 343 -7.95 -7.07 -24.75
N ARG A 344 -9.09 -7.75 -24.59
CA ARG A 344 -10.42 -7.13 -24.62
C ARG A 344 -10.70 -6.27 -23.38
N PHE A 345 -10.02 -6.54 -22.27
CA PHE A 345 -10.19 -5.85 -21.00
C PHE A 345 -8.82 -5.40 -20.49
N PRO A 346 -8.22 -4.38 -21.13
CA PRO A 346 -6.90 -3.93 -20.73
C PRO A 346 -6.94 -3.32 -19.34
N ASP A 347 -5.94 -3.68 -18.54
CA ASP A 347 -5.72 -3.04 -17.25
C ASP A 347 -5.43 -1.55 -17.43
N PRO A 348 -5.93 -0.69 -16.54
CA PRO A 348 -5.60 0.73 -16.56
C PRO A 348 -4.11 0.95 -16.33
N ILE A 349 -3.53 1.86 -17.10
CA ILE A 349 -2.19 2.38 -16.85
C ILE A 349 -2.32 3.51 -15.83
N ILE A 350 -1.67 3.35 -14.69
CA ILE A 350 -1.61 4.33 -13.62
C ILE A 350 -0.29 5.09 -13.74
N THR A 351 -0.38 6.41 -13.79
CA THR A 351 0.77 7.31 -13.70
C THR A 351 0.59 8.23 -12.52
N TYR A 352 1.71 8.66 -11.94
CA TYR A 352 1.72 9.47 -10.73
C TYR A 352 2.40 10.79 -11.02
N GLY A 353 1.78 11.88 -10.60
CA GLY A 353 2.33 13.22 -10.77
C GLY A 353 3.30 13.62 -9.67
N ASN A 354 3.34 14.91 -9.36
CA ASN A 354 4.32 15.47 -8.42
C ASN A 354 3.91 15.13 -6.98
N GLY A 355 4.87 14.68 -6.18
CA GLY A 355 4.68 14.48 -4.75
C GLY A 355 4.35 15.79 -4.05
N ARG A 356 3.52 15.70 -3.01
CA ARG A 356 3.14 16.82 -2.14
C ARG A 356 3.14 16.40 -0.69
N TRP A 357 3.53 17.34 0.15
CA TRP A 357 3.35 17.28 1.59
C TRP A 357 2.07 18.01 1.98
N PHE A 358 1.24 17.36 2.77
CA PHE A 358 0.10 17.98 3.43
C PHE A 358 0.37 18.02 4.93
N VAL A 359 0.18 19.18 5.54
CA VAL A 359 0.31 19.36 6.98
C VAL A 359 -1.04 19.80 7.52
N VAL A 360 -1.64 18.94 8.35
CA VAL A 360 -2.90 19.22 9.05
C VAL A 360 -2.57 19.70 10.45
N GLY A 361 -3.05 20.90 10.78
CA GLY A 361 -2.96 21.50 12.10
C GLY A 361 -3.98 20.89 13.08
N SER A 362 -3.86 21.25 14.35
CA SER A 362 -4.77 20.78 15.41
C SER A 362 -6.22 21.23 15.24
N ASP A 363 -6.46 22.30 14.48
CA ASP A 363 -7.79 22.81 14.11
C ASP A 363 -8.37 22.12 12.85
N GLY A 364 -7.63 21.17 12.27
CA GLY A 364 -7.99 20.47 11.05
C GLY A 364 -7.74 21.26 9.76
N THR A 365 -7.22 22.48 9.84
CA THR A 365 -6.81 23.22 8.63
C THR A 365 -5.58 22.56 8.03
N SER A 366 -5.51 22.55 6.70
CA SER A 366 -4.37 21.98 6.00
C SER A 366 -3.65 22.99 5.14
N SER A 367 -2.34 22.85 5.09
CA SER A 367 -1.49 23.49 4.09
C SER A 367 -0.81 22.41 3.25
N ASP A 368 -0.54 22.73 1.98
CA ASP A 368 0.18 21.85 1.08
C ASP A 368 1.44 22.51 0.52
N SER A 369 2.45 21.69 0.23
CA SER A 369 3.68 22.13 -0.43
C SER A 369 4.18 21.07 -1.40
N SER A 370 4.85 21.48 -2.47
CA SER A 370 5.46 20.54 -3.41
C SER A 370 6.57 19.77 -2.70
N ALA A 371 6.62 18.46 -2.89
CA ALA A 371 7.80 17.68 -2.59
C ALA A 371 8.76 17.71 -3.80
N GLU A 372 10.05 17.47 -3.56
CA GLU A 372 11.06 17.31 -4.61
C GLU A 372 10.95 15.94 -5.33
N ILE A 373 10.00 15.11 -4.92
CA ILE A 373 9.81 13.75 -5.39
C ILE A 373 8.70 13.70 -6.44
N TYR A 374 8.92 12.93 -7.50
CA TYR A 374 7.90 12.57 -8.47
C TYR A 374 7.42 11.14 -8.23
N GLY A 375 6.11 10.92 -8.26
CA GLY A 375 5.50 9.61 -8.35
C GLY A 375 5.58 8.69 -7.12
N ASN A 376 5.49 7.37 -7.39
CA ASN A 376 5.36 6.29 -6.40
C ASN A 376 6.62 6.14 -5.55
N ALA A 377 6.68 6.88 -4.44
CA ALA A 377 7.85 6.95 -3.59
C ALA A 377 7.97 5.75 -2.65
N GLY A 378 9.20 5.31 -2.40
CA GLY A 378 9.52 4.43 -1.28
C GLY A 378 9.66 5.22 0.01
N TYR A 379 9.47 4.57 1.16
CA TYR A 379 9.82 5.15 2.45
C TYR A 379 10.31 4.10 3.43
N PHE A 380 11.02 4.54 4.46
CA PHE A 380 11.40 3.73 5.61
C PHE A 380 11.52 4.63 6.85
N THR A 381 11.49 4.01 8.03
CA THR A 381 11.62 4.74 9.30
C THR A 381 12.90 4.30 10.01
N LYS A 382 13.72 5.27 10.43
CA LYS A 382 14.88 5.06 11.31
C LYS A 382 14.67 5.86 12.60
N GLY A 383 14.52 5.16 13.72
CA GLY A 383 14.11 5.78 14.98
C GLY A 383 12.73 6.44 14.83
N ASN A 384 12.64 7.74 15.10
CA ASN A 384 11.40 8.53 14.95
C ASN A 384 11.42 9.41 13.69
N THR A 385 12.22 9.06 12.68
CA THR A 385 12.31 9.84 11.45
C THR A 385 11.98 8.97 10.26
N THR A 386 10.92 9.32 9.54
CA THR A 386 10.59 8.73 8.26
C THR A 386 11.38 9.40 7.15
N TYR A 387 11.94 8.59 6.25
CA TYR A 387 12.69 9.00 5.08
C TYR A 387 11.99 8.50 3.81
N PHE A 388 11.96 9.31 2.76
CA PHE A 388 11.28 9.04 1.49
C PHE A 388 12.26 9.06 0.32
N PHE A 389 12.02 8.30 -0.74
CA PHE A 389 12.85 8.28 -1.96
C PHE A 389 12.02 8.57 -3.20
N GLY A 390 12.53 9.43 -4.08
CA GLY A 390 11.80 9.90 -5.27
C GLY A 390 12.36 9.55 -6.62
N ASP A 391 13.46 8.81 -6.68
CA ASP A 391 14.07 8.38 -7.92
C ASP A 391 14.76 7.02 -7.72
N GLY A 392 14.38 6.04 -8.55
CA GLY A 392 14.92 4.68 -8.51
C GLY A 392 16.40 4.60 -8.88
N TYR A 393 16.94 5.63 -9.55
CA TYR A 393 18.34 5.70 -9.99
C TYR A 393 19.26 6.38 -8.97
N ASN A 394 18.90 7.59 -8.51
CA ASN A 394 19.76 8.36 -7.60
C ASN A 394 19.50 8.06 -6.11
N LEU A 395 18.40 7.37 -5.76
CA LEU A 395 18.02 6.93 -4.41
C LEU A 395 18.43 7.93 -3.32
N THR A 396 17.94 9.16 -3.43
CA THR A 396 18.35 10.23 -2.51
C THR A 396 17.25 10.42 -1.47
N PRO A 397 17.36 9.90 -0.22
CA PRO A 397 16.27 10.08 0.72
C PRO A 397 16.20 11.48 1.32
N PHE A 398 14.98 11.84 1.70
CA PHE A 398 14.62 13.09 2.35
C PHE A 398 13.80 12.79 3.60
N LYS A 399 13.94 13.61 4.64
CA LYS A 399 13.13 13.48 5.86
C LYS A 399 11.68 13.92 5.62
N ALA A 400 10.74 13.29 6.31
CA ALA A 400 9.35 13.71 6.34
C ALA A 400 9.22 15.20 6.70
N GLY A 401 8.35 15.91 5.99
CA GLY A 401 8.09 17.34 6.23
C GLY A 401 9.22 18.29 5.83
N ASN A 402 10.28 17.81 5.15
CA ASN A 402 11.28 18.70 4.58
C ASN A 402 10.80 19.30 3.24
N ILE A 403 10.79 20.63 3.13
CA ILE A 403 10.16 21.40 2.03
C ILE A 403 11.23 22.04 1.09
N GLY A 404 12.49 21.59 1.10
CA GLY A 404 13.49 22.12 0.15
C GLY A 404 14.86 21.44 0.12
N LYS A 405 15.73 21.94 -0.78
CA LYS A 405 17.13 21.51 -0.97
C LYS A 405 17.94 21.67 0.31
N GLY A 406 18.21 20.57 1.03
CA GLY A 406 19.06 20.67 2.23
C GLY A 406 19.18 19.46 3.16
N SER A 407 18.67 18.27 2.84
CA SER A 407 18.93 17.06 3.65
C SER A 407 19.06 15.79 2.81
N ASN A 408 19.54 15.95 1.59
CA ASN A 408 19.58 14.90 0.58
C ASN A 408 20.77 14.00 0.88
N ILE A 409 20.50 12.76 1.28
CA ILE A 409 21.56 11.78 1.46
C ILE A 409 21.76 11.11 0.11
N ASN A 410 22.88 11.33 -0.57
CA ASN A 410 23.08 10.68 -1.88
C ASN A 410 23.45 9.19 -1.67
N ILE A 411 22.61 8.27 -2.14
CA ILE A 411 22.88 6.80 -2.11
C ILE A 411 23.23 6.28 -3.52
N HIS A 412 23.51 7.18 -4.46
CA HIS A 412 23.97 6.79 -5.78
C HIS A 412 25.39 6.22 -5.71
N ASN A 413 25.62 5.15 -6.47
CA ASN A 413 26.95 4.60 -6.73
C ASN A 413 27.29 4.86 -8.19
N ASN A 414 28.42 5.53 -8.46
CA ASN A 414 28.83 5.93 -9.81
C ASN A 414 28.99 4.73 -10.77
N SER A 415 29.11 3.49 -10.26
CA SER A 415 29.10 2.27 -11.09
C SER A 415 27.72 1.94 -11.71
N GLU A 416 26.68 2.72 -11.47
CA GLU A 416 25.33 2.54 -12.01
C GLU A 416 24.95 3.59 -13.08
N GLY A 417 25.90 4.48 -13.45
CA GLY A 417 25.68 5.52 -14.45
C GLY A 417 25.43 4.99 -15.87
N ASN A 418 24.99 5.88 -16.77
CA ASN A 418 24.78 5.56 -18.19
C ASN A 418 26.02 4.85 -18.79
N GLY A 419 25.82 3.63 -19.29
CA GLY A 419 26.89 2.78 -19.86
C GLY A 419 27.45 1.71 -18.92
N SER A 420 26.93 1.57 -17.70
CA SER A 420 27.39 0.51 -16.80
C SER A 420 26.80 -0.88 -17.12
N THR A 421 27.56 -1.92 -16.83
CA THR A 421 27.12 -3.32 -16.93
C THR A 421 26.13 -3.74 -15.83
N ARG A 422 25.86 -2.86 -14.85
CA ARG A 422 25.00 -3.11 -13.68
C ARG A 422 23.74 -2.24 -13.68
N ARG A 423 23.26 -1.85 -14.86
CA ARG A 423 22.10 -0.98 -15.03
C ARG A 423 20.82 -1.73 -14.62
N ALA A 424 20.19 -1.30 -13.53
CA ALA A 424 18.92 -1.82 -13.04
C ALA A 424 18.10 -0.70 -12.40
N ASN A 425 16.77 -0.81 -12.46
CA ASN A 425 15.85 0.18 -11.89
C ASN A 425 15.36 -0.26 -10.53
N SER A 426 15.64 0.51 -9.48
CA SER A 426 15.09 0.22 -8.17
C SER A 426 13.56 0.32 -8.19
N ILE A 427 12.90 -0.68 -7.62
CA ILE A 427 11.46 -0.64 -7.38
C ILE A 427 11.28 0.19 -6.11
N LEU A 428 10.87 1.45 -6.28
CA LEU A 428 10.81 2.43 -5.20
C LEU A 428 10.01 1.94 -3.98
N THR A 429 8.89 1.26 -4.20
CA THR A 429 8.04 0.73 -3.12
C THR A 429 8.58 -0.52 -2.44
N ALA A 430 9.67 -1.11 -2.93
CA ALA A 430 10.29 -2.32 -2.40
C ALA A 430 11.63 -1.98 -1.73
N VAL A 431 11.57 -1.13 -0.70
CA VAL A 431 12.70 -0.72 0.14
C VAL A 431 12.52 -1.24 1.56
N ARG A 432 13.62 -1.67 2.19
CA ARG A 432 13.66 -2.06 3.60
C ARG A 432 14.85 -1.48 4.32
N TYR A 433 14.66 -1.16 5.60
CA TYR A 433 15.70 -0.73 6.51
C TYR A 433 15.87 -1.74 7.63
N ILE A 434 17.11 -2.11 7.92
CA ILE A 434 17.49 -3.00 9.02
C ILE A 434 18.28 -2.16 10.03
N PRO A 435 17.68 -1.86 11.20
CA PRO A 435 18.31 -1.05 12.23
C PRO A 435 19.63 -1.62 12.76
N GLU A 436 19.72 -2.94 12.91
CA GLU A 436 20.82 -3.64 13.56
C GLU A 436 22.15 -3.47 12.81
N SER A 437 22.10 -3.41 11.47
CA SER A 437 23.26 -3.24 10.59
C SER A 437 23.31 -1.88 9.88
N ASP A 438 22.41 -0.95 10.22
CA ASP A 438 22.21 0.33 9.52
C ASP A 438 22.19 0.16 7.98
N ARG A 439 21.42 -0.84 7.54
CA ARG A 439 21.39 -1.32 6.16
C ARG A 439 20.08 -0.98 5.48
N LEU A 440 20.16 -0.33 4.32
CA LEU A 440 19.04 -0.20 3.40
C LEU A 440 19.13 -1.26 2.31
N ILE A 441 17.99 -1.85 1.95
CA ILE A 441 17.87 -2.85 0.90
C ILE A 441 16.85 -2.35 -0.12
N PHE A 442 17.20 -2.45 -1.39
CA PHE A 442 16.34 -2.14 -2.52
C PHE A 442 16.20 -3.38 -3.41
N LEU A 443 14.97 -3.72 -3.78
CA LEU A 443 14.74 -4.63 -4.90
C LEU A 443 14.91 -3.85 -6.22
N ARG A 444 15.59 -4.45 -7.20
CA ARG A 444 15.81 -3.79 -8.50
C ARG A 444 15.42 -4.68 -9.65
N LYS A 445 14.80 -4.08 -10.67
CA LYS A 445 14.48 -4.69 -11.97
C LYS A 445 15.68 -4.56 -12.90
N VAL A 446 16.30 -5.69 -13.20
CA VAL A 446 17.43 -5.79 -14.14
C VAL A 446 16.92 -5.81 -15.57
N ASP A 447 15.95 -6.68 -15.84
CA ASP A 447 15.23 -6.78 -17.11
C ASP A 447 13.78 -7.25 -16.87
N ASP A 448 13.06 -7.64 -17.92
CA ASP A 448 11.67 -8.07 -17.83
C ASP A 448 11.43 -9.40 -17.11
N ASN A 449 12.48 -10.18 -16.83
CA ASN A 449 12.38 -11.48 -16.18
C ASN A 449 13.40 -11.68 -15.05
N HIS A 450 14.21 -10.68 -14.72
CA HIS A 450 15.18 -10.77 -13.62
C HIS A 450 15.08 -9.61 -12.63
N PHE A 451 15.16 -9.99 -11.36
CA PHE A 451 15.35 -9.06 -10.25
C PHE A 451 16.70 -9.32 -9.56
N ASP A 452 17.21 -8.32 -8.87
CA ASP A 452 18.27 -8.48 -7.89
C ASP A 452 18.03 -7.57 -6.69
N THR A 453 18.95 -7.59 -5.72
CA THR A 453 18.92 -6.66 -4.58
C THR A 453 20.17 -5.77 -4.54
N LYS A 454 19.99 -4.54 -4.06
CA LYS A 454 21.05 -3.62 -3.72
C LYS A 454 20.97 -3.30 -2.24
N SER A 455 22.02 -3.61 -1.50
CA SER A 455 22.17 -3.26 -0.09
C SER A 455 23.15 -2.11 0.07
N VAL A 456 22.82 -1.16 0.93
CA VAL A 456 23.63 0.01 1.27
C VAL A 456 23.81 0.05 2.78
N TYR A 457 25.04 -0.08 3.24
CA TYR A 457 25.40 0.07 4.64
C TYR A 457 25.86 1.50 4.91
N ASN A 458 25.64 1.98 6.14
CA ASN A 458 26.02 3.33 6.57
C ASN A 458 25.41 4.40 5.65
N TRP A 459 24.18 4.19 5.21
CA TRP A 459 23.57 4.95 4.12
C TRP A 459 23.51 6.46 4.36
N ASN A 460 23.43 6.89 5.63
CA ASN A 460 23.31 8.28 6.07
C ASN A 460 24.60 8.92 6.60
N GLN A 461 25.76 8.27 6.41
CA GLN A 461 27.07 8.83 6.74
C GLN A 461 27.63 9.69 5.62
#